data_AF-A0A9D6SF11-F1
#
_entry.id   AF-A0A9D6SF11-F1
#
_cell.length_a   1.000
_cell.length_b   1.000
_cell.length_c   1.000
_cell.angle_alpha   90.00
_cell.angle_beta   90.00
_cell.angle_gamma   90.00
#
_symmetry.space_group_name_H-M   'P 1'
#
loop_
_entity.id
_entity.type
_entity.pdbx_description
1 polymer ?
#
loop_
_entity_poly.entity_id
_entity_poly.type
_entity_poly.pdbx_seq_one_letter_code
_entity_poly.pdbx_strand_id
1 'polypeptide(L)'
;MKRQIVPFVFAVMMVFSALPLLAQGNPRGTAKVMLKGQAVTVEYGRPSLKGRSVDQMLEKVPAGGVWRLGADKSATFSAGTDLVFGTVTVPKGEYSLWAR
;
A
#
# COMPACT_ATOMS: atom_id res chain seq x y z
N MET A 1 22.19 -31.94 -21.98
CA MET A 1 22.37 -30.97 -20.87
C MET A 1 21.62 -29.66 -21.11
N LYS A 2 21.70 -29.00 -22.28
CA LYS A 2 21.02 -27.71 -22.56
C LYS A 2 19.48 -27.71 -22.40
N ARG A 3 18.79 -28.83 -22.66
CA ARG A 3 17.32 -28.98 -22.53
C ARG A 3 16.79 -28.96 -21.08
N GLN A 4 17.65 -29.19 -20.10
CA GLN A 4 17.30 -29.15 -18.67
C GLN A 4 17.62 -27.79 -18.02
N ILE A 5 18.40 -26.93 -18.70
CA ILE A 5 18.82 -25.62 -18.18
C ILE A 5 17.67 -24.61 -18.28
N VAL A 6 16.92 -24.61 -19.38
CA VAL A 6 15.79 -23.69 -19.59
C VAL A 6 14.69 -23.82 -18.52
N PRO A 7 14.15 -25.01 -18.21
CA PRO A 7 13.14 -25.14 -17.15
C PRO A 7 13.70 -24.83 -15.76
N PHE A 8 14.99 -25.11 -15.50
CA PHE A 8 15.65 -24.79 -14.24
C PHE A 8 15.80 -23.27 -14.05
N VAL A 9 16.28 -22.55 -15.07
CA VAL A 9 16.39 -21.09 -15.04
C VAL A 9 15.00 -20.45 -14.88
N PHE A 10 13.98 -20.98 -15.56
CA PHE A 10 12.61 -20.49 -15.43
C PHE A 10 12.03 -20.71 -14.03
N ALA A 11 12.28 -21.87 -13.41
CA ALA A 11 11.89 -22.17 -12.04
C ALA A 11 12.60 -21.23 -11.04
N VAL A 12 13.90 -20.98 -11.22
CA VAL A 12 14.65 -20.01 -10.41
C VAL A 12 14.07 -18.61 -10.56
N MET A 13 13.74 -18.18 -11.78
CA MET A 13 13.16 -16.85 -12.03
C MET A 13 11.77 -16.67 -11.39
N MET A 14 10.95 -17.71 -11.35
CA MET A 14 9.68 -17.72 -10.60
C MET A 14 9.87 -17.64 -9.07
N VAL A 15 10.91 -18.27 -8.52
CA VAL A 15 11.22 -18.13 -7.10
C VAL A 15 11.68 -16.71 -6.78
N PHE A 16 12.51 -16.10 -7.65
CA PHE A 16 12.98 -14.74 -7.48
C PHE A 16 11.86 -13.69 -7.59
N SER A 17 10.82 -13.91 -8.41
CA SER A 17 9.69 -12.96 -8.53
C SER A 17 8.79 -12.94 -7.30
N ALA A 18 8.83 -13.97 -6.44
CA ALA A 18 8.05 -14.04 -5.21
C ALA A 18 8.74 -13.38 -4.00
N LEU A 19 10.04 -13.10 -4.05
CA LEU A 19 10.80 -12.48 -2.95
C LEU A 19 10.22 -11.14 -2.43
N PRO A 20 9.65 -10.24 -3.26
CA PRO A 20 9.05 -9.00 -2.77
C PRO A 20 7.85 -9.23 -1.84
N LEU A 21 7.16 -10.38 -1.92
CA LEU A 21 6.04 -10.70 -1.04
C LEU A 21 6.50 -10.92 0.41
N LEU A 22 7.71 -11.44 0.59
CA LEU A 22 8.32 -11.65 1.91
C LEU A 22 8.75 -10.32 2.58
N ALA A 23 8.86 -9.23 1.80
CA ALA A 23 9.21 -7.91 2.33
C ALA A 23 8.03 -7.18 2.99
N GLN A 24 6.78 -7.64 2.78
CA GLN A 24 5.60 -7.07 3.43
C GLN A 24 5.43 -7.64 4.84
N GLY A 25 6.01 -6.96 5.83
CA GLY A 25 6.02 -7.41 7.23
C GLY A 25 5.08 -6.66 8.16
N ASN A 26 4.39 -5.61 7.70
CA ASN A 26 3.53 -4.80 8.55
C ASN A 26 2.06 -5.26 8.48
N PRO A 27 1.36 -5.38 9.62
CA PRO A 27 -0.03 -5.82 9.62
C PRO A 27 -0.93 -4.79 8.92
N ARG A 28 -1.91 -5.26 8.14
CA ARG A 28 -2.88 -4.38 7.48
C ARG A 28 -4.14 -4.22 8.32
N GLY A 29 -4.80 -3.08 8.20
CA GLY A 29 -6.06 -2.76 8.85
C GLY A 29 -7.03 -2.15 7.83
N THR A 30 -8.32 -2.19 8.16
CA THR A 30 -9.40 -1.68 7.31
C THR A 30 -10.34 -0.83 8.15
N ALA A 31 -10.56 0.42 7.73
CA ALA A 31 -11.65 1.26 8.20
C ALA A 31 -12.77 1.22 7.17
N LYS A 32 -14.01 1.06 7.62
CA LYS A 32 -15.19 0.95 6.74
C LYS A 32 -16.35 1.76 7.30
N VAL A 33 -17.02 2.50 6.43
CA VAL A 33 -18.27 3.18 6.73
C VAL A 33 -19.29 2.90 5.63
N MET A 34 -20.58 2.88 6.00
CA MET A 34 -21.69 2.74 5.06
C MET A 34 -22.35 4.10 4.86
N LEU A 35 -22.39 4.58 3.63
CA LEU A 35 -23.05 5.82 3.24
C LEU A 35 -24.17 5.49 2.26
N LYS A 36 -25.43 5.75 2.64
CA LYS A 36 -26.61 5.46 1.80
C LYS A 36 -26.63 4.03 1.24
N GLY A 37 -26.19 3.05 2.04
CA GLY A 37 -26.12 1.64 1.64
C GLY A 37 -24.90 1.26 0.78
N GLN A 38 -24.02 2.19 0.43
CA GLN A 38 -22.75 1.93 -0.28
C GLN A 38 -21.58 1.95 0.70
N ALA A 39 -20.61 1.07 0.51
CA ALA A 39 -19.41 1.03 1.34
C ALA A 39 -18.37 2.08 0.90
N VAL A 40 -17.76 2.74 1.88
CA VAL A 40 -16.53 3.50 1.70
C VAL A 40 -15.48 2.89 2.63
N THR A 41 -14.31 2.53 2.09
CA THR A 41 -13.27 1.81 2.83
C THR A 41 -11.90 2.44 2.66
N VAL A 42 -11.11 2.40 3.72
CA VAL A 42 -9.67 2.68 3.67
C VAL A 42 -8.94 1.43 4.18
N GLU A 43 -8.16 0.80 3.32
CA GLU A 43 -7.25 -0.28 3.70
C GLU A 43 -5.83 0.28 3.80
N TYR A 44 -5.16 0.06 4.93
CA TYR A 44 -3.87 0.67 5.21
C TYR A 44 -2.92 -0.30 5.92
N GLY A 45 -1.62 -0.21 5.61
CA GLY A 45 -0.58 -0.88 6.38
C GLY A 45 -0.26 -0.11 7.66
N ARG A 46 -0.17 -0.81 8.79
CA ARG A 46 0.11 -0.22 10.12
C ARG A 46 1.61 -0.33 10.43
N PRO A 47 2.37 0.78 10.36
CA PRO A 47 3.79 0.74 10.67
C PRO A 47 4.02 0.51 12.17
N SER A 48 5.05 -0.28 12.49
CA SER A 48 5.57 -0.42 13.84
C SER A 48 6.96 0.19 13.94
N LEU A 49 7.29 0.78 15.09
CA LEU A 49 8.60 1.38 15.34
C LEU A 49 9.74 0.36 15.28
N LYS A 50 9.47 -0.90 15.66
CA LYS A 50 10.46 -2.00 15.67
C LYS A 50 11.74 -1.62 16.43
N GLY A 51 11.58 -0.97 17.60
CA GLY A 51 12.70 -0.55 18.46
C GLY A 51 13.37 0.78 18.09
N ARG A 52 12.94 1.47 17.02
CA ARG A 52 13.44 2.80 16.63
C ARG A 52 12.66 3.90 17.33
N SER A 53 13.26 5.08 17.51
CA SER A 53 12.51 6.29 17.88
C SER A 53 11.80 6.89 16.68
N VAL A 54 10.79 7.72 16.93
CA VAL A 54 10.07 8.46 15.88
C VAL A 54 11.02 9.44 15.18
N ASP A 55 11.85 10.16 15.94
CA ASP A 55 12.81 11.14 15.40
C ASP A 55 13.80 10.49 14.43
N GLN A 56 14.36 9.34 14.79
CA GLN A 56 15.25 8.55 13.91
C GLN A 56 14.60 8.12 12.59
N MET A 57 13.27 7.97 12.58
CA MET A 57 12.52 7.65 11.36
C MET A 57 12.29 8.89 10.51
N LEU A 58 11.93 10.02 11.14
CA LEU A 58 11.60 11.26 10.46
C LEU A 58 12.84 11.98 9.91
N GLU A 59 13.98 11.93 10.60
CA GLU A 59 15.26 12.49 10.13
C GLU A 59 15.69 11.95 8.76
N LYS A 60 15.29 10.72 8.43
CA LYS A 60 15.65 10.05 7.17
C LYS A 60 14.78 10.47 6.00
N VAL A 61 13.78 11.33 6.21
CA VAL A 61 12.85 11.67 5.16
C VAL A 61 12.92 13.15 4.77
N PRO A 62 13.15 13.45 3.48
CA PRO A 62 13.22 14.83 3.01
C PRO A 62 11.88 15.56 3.21
N ALA A 63 11.96 16.79 3.71
CA ALA A 63 10.82 17.70 3.74
C ALA A 63 10.36 18.05 2.31
N GLY A 64 9.05 18.26 2.13
CA GLY A 64 8.45 18.72 0.87
C GLY A 64 8.29 17.63 -0.22
N GLY A 65 8.67 16.38 0.07
CA GLY A 65 8.46 15.23 -0.80
C GLY A 65 7.01 14.74 -0.82
N VAL A 66 6.69 13.85 -1.76
CA VAL A 66 5.40 13.14 -1.79
C VAL A 66 5.54 11.80 -1.07
N TRP A 67 4.60 11.53 -0.17
CA TRP A 67 4.62 10.42 0.76
C TRP A 67 3.49 9.46 0.44
N ARG A 68 3.82 8.18 0.28
CA ARG A 68 2.79 7.13 0.30
C ARG A 68 2.23 7.01 1.71
N LEU A 69 0.91 7.02 1.83
CA LEU A 69 0.28 6.73 3.11
C LEU A 69 0.21 5.20 3.30
N GLY A 70 0.56 4.70 4.49
CA GLY A 70 0.53 3.27 4.82
C GLY A 70 1.87 2.54 4.67
N ALA A 71 2.08 1.52 5.51
CA ALA A 71 3.27 0.68 5.50
C ALA A 71 3.26 -0.36 4.36
N ASP A 72 4.44 -0.66 3.80
CA ASP A 72 4.72 -1.63 2.71
C ASP A 72 4.06 -1.35 1.34
N LYS A 73 2.77 -1.02 1.31
CA LYS A 73 2.01 -0.57 0.13
C LYS A 73 1.23 0.70 0.48
N SER A 74 0.85 1.48 -0.54
CA SER A 74 -0.05 2.63 -0.34
C SER A 74 -1.37 2.20 0.31
N ALA A 75 -1.99 3.11 1.04
CA ALA A 75 -3.33 2.96 1.54
C ALA A 75 -4.30 3.05 0.36
N THR A 76 -5.20 2.08 0.29
CA THR A 76 -6.22 1.98 -0.75
C THR A 76 -7.50 2.59 -0.21
N PHE A 77 -8.03 3.57 -0.93
CA PHE A 77 -9.32 4.16 -0.66
C PHE A 77 -10.32 3.70 -1.71
N SER A 78 -11.40 3.06 -1.29
CA SER A 78 -12.47 2.61 -2.18
C SER A 78 -13.76 3.30 -1.82
N ALA A 79 -14.36 4.00 -2.79
CA ALA A 79 -15.63 4.68 -2.64
C ALA A 79 -16.69 3.99 -3.50
N GLY A 80 -17.76 3.48 -2.87
CA GLY A 80 -18.89 2.85 -3.56
C GLY A 80 -19.87 3.83 -4.21
N THR A 81 -19.71 5.12 -3.94
CA THR A 81 -20.51 6.23 -4.47
C THR A 81 -19.64 7.47 -4.62
N ASP A 82 -20.11 8.48 -5.35
CA ASP A 82 -19.42 9.75 -5.47
C ASP A 82 -19.42 10.47 -4.11
N LEU A 83 -18.26 11.01 -3.73
CA LEU A 83 -18.05 11.66 -2.45
C LEU A 83 -17.71 13.13 -2.67
N VAL A 84 -18.33 14.00 -1.87
CA VAL A 84 -18.10 15.45 -1.94
C VAL A 84 -17.32 15.90 -0.71
N PHE A 85 -16.16 16.51 -0.93
CA PHE A 85 -15.30 17.11 0.08
C PHE A 85 -15.19 18.61 -0.19
N GLY A 86 -16.02 19.40 0.49
CA GLY A 86 -16.12 20.84 0.23
C GLY A 86 -16.56 21.11 -1.21
N THR A 87 -15.70 21.73 -2.01
CA THR A 87 -15.95 22.01 -3.44
C THR A 87 -15.44 20.92 -4.38
N VAL A 88 -14.80 19.87 -3.86
CA VAL A 88 -14.21 18.80 -4.66
C VAL A 88 -15.11 17.57 -4.65
N THR A 89 -15.43 17.06 -5.84
CA THR A 89 -16.12 15.78 -6.00
C THR A 89 -15.11 14.71 -6.38
N VAL A 90 -15.06 13.63 -5.59
CA VAL A 90 -14.30 12.41 -5.87
C VAL A 90 -15.28 11.37 -6.39
N PRO A 91 -15.16 10.95 -7.65
CA PRO A 91 -16.03 9.93 -8.21
C PRO A 91 -15.96 8.60 -7.44
N LYS A 92 -16.97 7.75 -7.64
CA LYS A 92 -16.91 6.34 -7.27
C LYS A 92 -15.67 5.69 -7.91
N GLY A 93 -14.88 4.99 -7.11
CA GLY A 93 -13.67 4.33 -7.61
C GLY A 93 -12.75 3.82 -6.52
N GLU A 94 -11.60 3.32 -6.96
CA GLU A 94 -10.49 2.90 -6.12
C GLU A 94 -9.29 3.84 -6.35
N TYR A 95 -8.67 4.27 -5.26
CA TYR A 95 -7.65 5.31 -5.25
C TYR A 95 -6.49 4.90 -4.34
N SER A 96 -5.30 5.39 -4.64
CA SER A 96 -4.15 5.32 -3.72
C SER A 96 -3.99 6.67 -3.01
N LEU A 97 -3.74 6.62 -1.71
CA LEU A 97 -3.60 7.83 -0.89
C LEU A 97 -2.13 8.26 -0.75
N TRP A 98 -1.90 9.55 -0.95
CA TRP A 98 -0.59 10.20 -0.89
C TRP A 98 -0.70 11.52 -0.12
N ALA A 99 0.37 11.91 0.58
CA ALA A 99 0.49 13.18 1.28
C ALA A 99 1.70 13.97 0.76
N ARG A 100 1.67 15.29 0.91
CA ARG A 100 2.77 16.19 0.58
C ARG A 100 2.85 17.29 1.63
#